data_AF-A0A521GIF3-F1
#
_entry.id   AF-A0A521GIF3-F1
#
_cell.length_a   1.000
_cell.length_b   1.000
_cell.length_c   1.000
_cell.angle_alpha   90.00
_cell.angle_beta   90.00
_cell.angle_gamma   90.00
#
_symmetry.space_group_name_H-M   'P 1'
#
loop_
_entity.id
_entity.type
_entity.pdbx_description
1 polymer ?
#
loop_
_entity_poly.entity_id
_entity_poly.type
_entity_poly.pdbx_seq_one_letter_code
_entity_poly.pdbx_strand_id
1 'polypeptide(L)'
;MLKRFLMVFAVASVAVVGCKKENEVAPVTTPTGAVAADKVRLIVTVPTSTKDTDKLTLAGSFPNESWDPKKSAKYELKRNTATEYTIDLAISDLPKSGDLEYKVVKNVTATDNSDGWKFVEKTIDCKELATNRTVTTPATQGGKSIKITVDAFRNTGTCGD
;
A
#
# COMPACT_ATOMS: atom_id res chain seq x y z
N MET A 1 45.49 16.55 -60.58
CA MET A 1 44.51 15.79 -61.39
C MET A 1 43.65 14.95 -60.48
N LEU A 2 42.34 15.08 -60.67
CA LEU A 2 41.24 14.59 -59.85
C LEU A 2 41.04 13.08 -60.05
N LYS A 3 40.94 12.28 -58.99
CA LYS A 3 40.28 10.97 -59.06
C LYS A 3 39.36 10.80 -57.86
N ARG A 4 38.07 10.94 -58.17
CA ARG A 4 36.93 10.72 -57.29
C ARG A 4 36.82 9.22 -57.01
N PHE A 5 36.63 8.84 -55.76
CA PHE A 5 35.99 7.58 -55.41
C PHE A 5 34.80 7.87 -54.51
N LEU A 6 33.63 7.53 -55.05
CA LEU A 6 32.33 7.56 -54.40
C LEU A 6 32.24 6.27 -53.55
N MET A 7 31.94 6.36 -52.25
CA MET A 7 31.45 5.19 -51.51
C MET A 7 30.53 5.61 -50.36
N VAL A 8 29.23 5.43 -50.66
CA VAL A 8 28.15 4.83 -49.86
C VAL A 8 28.05 5.17 -48.36
N PHE A 9 26.87 5.71 -48.04
CA PHE A 9 26.27 5.95 -46.74
C PHE A 9 26.39 4.80 -45.74
N ALA A 10 26.73 5.14 -44.50
CA ALA A 10 26.21 4.46 -43.31
C ALA A 10 25.90 5.54 -42.24
N VAL A 11 24.64 5.95 -42.16
CA VAL A 11 24.12 6.73 -41.04
C VAL A 11 23.94 5.74 -39.89
N ALA A 12 24.91 5.71 -38.97
CA ALA A 12 24.71 5.05 -37.70
C ALA A 12 23.88 5.97 -36.81
N SER A 13 22.56 5.79 -36.86
CA SER A 13 21.62 6.34 -35.90
C SER A 13 21.93 5.72 -34.54
N VAL A 14 22.71 6.41 -33.70
CA VAL A 14 22.78 6.06 -32.28
C VAL A 14 21.46 6.48 -31.67
N ALA A 15 20.55 5.51 -31.54
CA ALA A 15 19.35 5.67 -30.77
C ALA A 15 19.76 6.07 -29.35
N VAL A 16 19.33 7.26 -28.95
CA VAL A 16 19.37 7.74 -27.57
C VAL A 16 18.56 6.73 -26.76
N VAL A 17 19.22 5.77 -26.12
CA VAL A 17 18.62 5.00 -25.04
C VAL A 17 18.47 5.99 -23.90
N GLY A 18 17.35 6.72 -23.93
CA GLY A 18 16.89 7.45 -22.78
C GLY A 18 16.69 6.44 -21.68
N CYS A 19 17.66 6.35 -20.76
CA CYS A 19 17.40 5.87 -19.42
C CYS A 19 16.25 6.72 -18.91
N LYS A 20 15.02 6.18 -18.97
CA LYS A 20 13.93 6.69 -18.16
C LYS A 20 14.51 6.67 -16.75
N LYS A 21 14.76 7.84 -16.18
CA LYS A 21 14.85 7.97 -14.74
C LYS A 21 13.54 7.35 -14.24
N GLU A 22 13.62 6.15 -13.67
CA GLU A 22 12.65 5.75 -12.68
C GLU A 22 12.53 6.95 -11.76
N ASN A 23 11.32 7.48 -11.64
CA ASN A 23 11.02 8.46 -10.62
C ASN A 23 11.25 7.72 -9.31
N GLU A 24 12.50 7.75 -8.82
CA GLU A 24 12.86 7.31 -7.50
C GLU A 24 12.09 8.26 -6.58
N VAL A 25 10.91 7.81 -6.16
CA VAL A 25 10.14 8.49 -5.13
C VAL A 25 11.08 8.51 -3.94
N ALA A 26 11.61 9.70 -3.63
CA ALA A 26 12.49 9.89 -2.50
C ALA A 26 11.88 9.17 -1.29
N PRO A 27 12.66 8.38 -0.52
CA PRO A 27 12.12 7.67 0.63
C PRO A 27 11.46 8.70 1.55
N VAL A 28 10.14 8.61 1.65
CA VAL A 28 9.37 9.46 2.55
C VAL A 28 9.66 8.88 3.92
N THR A 29 10.48 9.58 4.71
CA THR A 29 10.78 9.15 6.08
C THR A 29 9.48 8.92 6.84
N THR A 30 9.41 7.86 7.65
CA THR A 30 8.30 7.60 8.58
C THR A 30 7.86 8.92 9.22
N PRO A 31 6.58 9.29 9.15
CA PRO A 31 6.07 10.50 9.79
C PRO A 31 6.39 10.50 11.28
N THR A 32 7.43 11.27 11.66
CA THR A 32 7.87 11.45 13.05
C THR A 32 7.13 12.60 13.75
N GLY A 33 6.37 13.40 12.99
CA GLY A 33 5.55 14.48 13.51
C GLY A 33 4.40 13.98 14.37
N ALA A 34 4.00 14.80 15.35
CA ALA A 34 2.86 14.54 16.21
C ALA A 34 1.59 14.21 15.38
N VAL A 35 0.82 13.25 15.86
CA VAL A 35 -0.48 12.91 15.26
C VAL A 35 -1.49 13.94 15.76
N ALA A 36 -2.37 14.40 14.88
CA ALA A 36 -3.43 15.33 15.27
C ALA A 36 -4.37 14.69 16.31
N ALA A 37 -4.85 15.48 17.27
CA ALA A 37 -5.68 14.99 18.38
C ALA A 37 -7.04 14.40 17.93
N ASP A 38 -7.47 14.65 16.70
CA ASP A 38 -8.68 14.11 16.09
C ASP A 38 -8.40 12.91 15.18
N LYS A 39 -7.17 12.39 15.17
CA LYS A 39 -6.74 11.27 14.33
C LYS A 39 -6.00 10.19 15.12
N VAL A 40 -6.01 9.00 14.56
CA VAL A 40 -5.17 7.86 14.97
C VAL A 40 -4.29 7.49 13.78
N ARG A 41 -2.97 7.45 13.98
CA ARG A 41 -2.05 7.00 12.94
C ARG A 41 -1.86 5.50 13.02
N LEU A 42 -2.04 4.80 11.91
CA LEU A 42 -1.55 3.43 11.75
C LEU A 42 -0.21 3.48 11.01
N ILE A 43 0.77 2.76 11.54
CA ILE A 43 2.07 2.51 10.91
C ILE A 43 2.13 1.02 10.64
N VAL A 44 2.19 0.65 9.37
CA VAL A 44 2.09 -0.73 8.90
C VAL A 44 3.39 -1.16 8.27
N THR A 45 4.08 -2.08 8.92
CA THR A 45 5.24 -2.76 8.35
C THR A 45 4.77 -3.94 7.49
N VAL A 46 5.29 -4.06 6.27
CA VAL A 46 4.88 -5.07 5.29
C VAL A 46 6.07 -5.91 4.82
N PRO A 47 5.86 -7.12 4.28
CA PRO A 47 6.97 -7.94 3.79
C PRO A 47 7.64 -7.30 2.57
N THR A 48 8.92 -7.60 2.37
CA THR A 48 9.73 -7.11 1.24
C THR A 48 9.24 -7.55 -0.14
N SER A 49 8.35 -8.55 -0.19
CA SER A 49 7.64 -8.96 -1.41
C SER A 49 6.55 -7.98 -1.86
N THR A 50 6.19 -7.00 -1.01
CA THR A 50 5.25 -5.93 -1.36
C THR A 50 5.93 -4.93 -2.29
N LYS A 51 5.38 -4.78 -3.50
CA LYS A 51 5.95 -3.91 -4.52
C LYS A 51 5.55 -2.46 -4.29
N ASP A 52 6.34 -1.54 -4.83
CA ASP A 52 6.06 -0.11 -4.83
C ASP A 52 4.77 0.25 -5.58
N THR A 53 4.42 -0.53 -6.60
CA THR A 53 3.16 -0.40 -7.36
C THR A 53 1.95 -0.95 -6.64
N ASP A 54 2.13 -1.75 -5.57
CA ASP A 54 1.02 -2.34 -4.84
C ASP A 54 0.32 -1.28 -3.98
N LYS A 55 -1.01 -1.24 -4.08
CA LYS A 55 -1.83 -0.37 -3.24
C LYS A 55 -2.30 -1.12 -2.02
N LEU A 56 -2.16 -0.51 -0.85
CA LEU A 56 -2.67 -1.08 0.40
C LEU A 56 -3.86 -0.27 0.89
N THR A 57 -4.94 -0.94 1.27
CA THR A 57 -6.12 -0.32 1.86
C THR A 57 -6.55 -1.05 3.13
N LEU A 58 -7.34 -0.38 3.97
CA LEU A 58 -8.00 -1.02 5.10
C LEU A 58 -9.45 -1.38 4.74
N ALA A 59 -9.79 -2.66 4.86
CA ALA A 59 -11.17 -3.11 4.85
C ALA A 59 -11.56 -3.49 6.28
N GLY A 60 -12.66 -2.95 6.79
CA GLY A 60 -13.01 -3.11 8.19
C GLY A 60 -14.42 -2.65 8.53
N SER A 61 -14.78 -2.70 9.80
CA SER A 61 -16.09 -2.31 10.35
C SER A 61 -16.34 -0.79 10.36
N PHE A 62 -15.78 -0.06 9.40
CA PHE A 62 -16.04 1.37 9.21
C PHE A 62 -17.54 1.63 8.98
N PRO A 63 -18.13 2.69 9.57
CA PRO A 63 -19.58 2.90 9.57
C PRO A 63 -20.26 2.90 8.20
N ASN A 64 -19.59 3.35 7.13
CA ASN A 64 -20.20 3.50 5.81
C ASN A 64 -19.69 2.47 4.78
N GLU A 65 -18.55 1.85 5.06
CA GLU A 65 -17.84 0.95 4.15
C GLU A 65 -18.02 -0.52 4.56
N SER A 66 -18.25 -0.83 5.85
CA SER A 66 -18.69 -2.15 6.36
C SER A 66 -18.06 -3.36 5.66
N TRP A 67 -16.74 -3.53 5.77
CA TRP A 67 -15.98 -4.63 5.17
C TRP A 67 -16.05 -4.73 3.63
N ASP A 68 -16.50 -3.69 2.94
CA ASP A 68 -16.46 -3.62 1.47
C ASP A 68 -15.13 -3.03 0.98
N PRO A 69 -14.17 -3.87 0.53
CA PRO A 69 -12.89 -3.39 0.02
C PRO A 69 -13.03 -2.48 -1.22
N LYS A 70 -14.14 -2.53 -1.96
CA LYS A 70 -14.36 -1.62 -3.11
C LYS A 70 -14.53 -0.17 -2.67
N LYS A 71 -14.97 0.03 -1.42
CA LYS A 71 -15.16 1.33 -0.80
C LYS A 71 -13.96 1.75 0.05
N SER A 72 -12.95 0.89 0.19
CA SER A 72 -11.77 1.12 1.03
C SER A 72 -10.76 2.12 0.48
N ALA A 73 -10.98 2.68 -0.73
CA ALA A 73 -10.06 3.64 -1.34
C ALA A 73 -9.82 4.90 -0.48
N LYS A 74 -10.80 5.32 0.32
CA LYS A 74 -10.65 6.40 1.31
C LYS A 74 -9.62 6.05 2.39
N TYR A 75 -9.43 4.77 2.66
CA TYR A 75 -8.51 4.22 3.66
C TYR A 75 -7.25 3.63 3.03
N GLU A 76 -6.80 4.18 1.90
CA GLU A 76 -5.52 3.83 1.26
C GLU A 76 -4.35 4.29 2.13
N LEU A 77 -3.43 3.37 2.42
CA LEU A 77 -2.21 3.68 3.16
C LEU A 77 -1.19 4.32 2.22
N LYS A 78 -0.51 5.35 2.73
CA LYS A 78 0.57 6.04 2.04
C LYS A 78 1.89 5.37 2.35
N ARG A 79 2.61 4.98 1.29
CA ARG A 79 3.93 4.40 1.39
C ARG A 79 4.92 5.45 1.91
N ASN A 80 5.68 5.08 2.93
CA ASN A 80 6.78 5.88 3.46
C ASN A 80 8.11 5.32 2.96
N THR A 81 8.36 4.04 3.27
CA THR A 81 9.58 3.33 2.92
C THR A 81 9.26 2.08 2.09
N ALA A 82 10.29 1.31 1.74
CA ALA A 82 10.11 0.06 1.02
C ALA A 82 9.16 -0.92 1.73
N THR A 83 9.17 -0.91 3.06
CA THR A 83 8.45 -1.86 3.93
C THR A 83 7.51 -1.18 4.90
N GLU A 84 7.27 0.13 4.80
CA GLU A 84 6.41 0.86 5.75
C GLU A 84 5.40 1.74 5.04
N TYR A 85 4.15 1.64 5.49
CA TYR A 85 3.02 2.42 5.04
C TYR A 85 2.32 3.07 6.23
N THR A 86 1.69 4.22 6.02
CA THR A 86 0.94 4.92 7.07
C THR A 86 -0.41 5.44 6.61
N ILE A 87 -1.32 5.57 7.56
CA ILE A 87 -2.58 6.30 7.37
C ILE A 87 -2.95 7.00 8.66
N ASP A 88 -3.42 8.24 8.55
CA ASP A 88 -4.06 8.96 9.65
C ASP A 88 -5.57 8.85 9.52
N LEU A 89 -6.16 7.96 10.32
CA LEU A 89 -7.61 7.76 10.38
C LEU A 89 -8.24 8.86 11.22
N ALA A 90 -9.23 9.55 10.67
CA ALA A 90 -10.03 10.48 11.46
C ALA A 90 -10.87 9.69 12.48
N ILE A 91 -10.95 10.18 13.73
CA ILE A 91 -11.79 9.56 14.76
C ILE A 91 -13.26 9.53 14.31
N SER A 92 -13.70 10.50 13.50
CA SER A 92 -15.04 10.54 12.92
C SER A 92 -15.35 9.40 11.97
N ASP A 93 -14.33 8.74 11.43
CA ASP A 93 -14.48 7.58 10.53
C ASP A 93 -14.51 6.25 11.31
N LEU A 94 -14.26 6.26 12.62
CA LEU A 94 -14.28 5.05 13.46
C LEU A 94 -15.71 4.72 13.93
N PRO A 95 -15.98 3.46 14.31
CA PRO A 95 -17.24 3.09 14.94
C PRO A 95 -17.54 3.96 16.18
N LYS A 96 -18.80 4.40 16.32
CA LYS A 96 -19.24 5.17 17.49
C LYS A 96 -19.30 4.33 18.78
N SER A 97 -19.34 3.01 18.63
CA SER A 97 -19.35 2.04 19.73
C SER A 97 -18.57 0.80 19.31
N GLY A 98 -17.71 0.30 20.21
CA GLY A 98 -16.87 -0.86 19.95
C GLY A 98 -15.61 -0.52 19.14
N ASP A 99 -14.74 -1.52 19.02
CA ASP A 99 -13.47 -1.36 18.32
C ASP A 99 -13.68 -1.33 16.80
N LEU A 100 -12.83 -0.58 16.08
CA LEU A 100 -12.70 -0.80 14.64
C LEU A 100 -12.01 -2.16 14.47
N GLU A 101 -12.66 -3.10 13.82
CA GLU A 101 -12.03 -4.31 13.32
C GLU A 101 -11.65 -4.11 11.87
N TYR A 102 -10.45 -4.55 11.47
CA TYR A 102 -9.98 -4.37 10.10
C TYR A 102 -8.98 -5.44 9.67
N LYS A 103 -8.80 -5.51 8.35
CA LYS A 103 -7.70 -6.20 7.68
C LYS A 103 -6.99 -5.25 6.71
N VAL A 104 -5.69 -5.45 6.54
CA VAL A 104 -4.92 -4.83 5.45
C VAL A 104 -5.11 -5.66 4.18
N VAL A 105 -5.52 -5.00 3.10
CA VAL A 105 -5.74 -5.59 1.78
C VAL A 105 -4.68 -5.07 0.83
N LYS A 106 -4.08 -5.97 0.04
CA LYS A 106 -3.12 -5.64 -1.02
C LYS A 106 -3.81 -5.73 -2.38
N ASN A 107 -3.81 -4.62 -3.11
CA ASN A 107 -4.36 -4.51 -4.46
C ASN A 107 -3.19 -4.34 -5.44
N VAL A 108 -2.81 -5.44 -6.10
CA VAL A 108 -1.68 -5.49 -7.05
C VAL A 108 -2.11 -4.89 -8.39
N THR A 109 -3.37 -5.05 -8.76
CA THR A 109 -3.95 -4.55 -10.01
C THR A 109 -5.27 -3.83 -9.76
N ALA A 110 -5.69 -2.97 -10.71
CA ALA A 110 -6.99 -2.33 -10.65
C ALA A 110 -8.16 -3.33 -10.63
N THR A 111 -7.98 -4.52 -11.24
CA THR A 111 -8.95 -5.61 -11.20
C THR A 111 -9.02 -6.32 -9.86
N ASP A 112 -8.00 -6.24 -9.00
CA ASP A 112 -8.10 -6.81 -7.66
C ASP A 112 -9.15 -6.08 -6.82
N ASN A 113 -9.44 -4.81 -7.13
CA ASN A 113 -10.56 -4.06 -6.55
C ASN A 113 -11.94 -4.56 -7.03
N SER A 114 -12.06 -5.40 -8.07
CA SER A 114 -13.37 -5.88 -8.54
C SER A 114 -13.98 -6.93 -7.62
N ASP A 115 -13.14 -7.71 -6.95
CA ASP A 115 -13.55 -8.65 -5.89
C ASP A 115 -13.05 -8.19 -4.51
N GLY A 116 -12.04 -7.31 -4.50
CA GLY A 116 -11.50 -6.55 -3.38
C GLY A 116 -10.88 -7.36 -2.24
N TRP A 117 -10.95 -8.69 -2.29
CA TRP A 117 -10.41 -9.59 -1.28
C TRP A 117 -9.33 -10.51 -1.83
N LYS A 118 -8.66 -10.14 -2.93
CA LYS A 118 -7.74 -11.07 -3.59
C LYS A 118 -6.50 -11.36 -2.76
N PHE A 119 -5.81 -10.34 -2.25
CA PHE A 119 -4.68 -10.52 -1.34
C PHE A 119 -4.95 -9.88 0.00
N VAL A 120 -4.98 -10.72 1.03
CA VAL A 120 -5.23 -10.31 2.42
C VAL A 120 -4.04 -10.69 3.28
N GLU A 121 -3.89 -9.98 4.38
CA GLU A 121 -2.94 -10.38 5.39
C GLU A 121 -3.23 -11.78 5.95
N LYS A 122 -2.18 -12.58 6.05
CA LYS A 122 -2.17 -13.93 6.64
C LYS A 122 -0.85 -14.16 7.38
N THR A 123 -0.77 -15.27 8.11
CA THR A 123 0.52 -15.75 8.63
C THR A 123 1.43 -16.19 7.48
N ILE A 124 2.72 -16.34 7.78
CA ILE A 124 3.70 -16.83 6.80
C ILE A 124 3.33 -18.22 6.24
N ASP A 125 2.65 -19.06 7.03
CA ASP A 125 2.17 -20.39 6.64
C ASP A 125 0.82 -20.37 5.87
N CYS A 126 0.41 -19.20 5.38
CA CYS A 126 -0.88 -18.99 4.72
C CYS A 126 -2.12 -19.31 5.58
N LYS A 127 -2.02 -19.19 6.90
CA LYS A 127 -3.17 -19.34 7.79
C LYS A 127 -3.84 -17.98 8.00
N GLU A 128 -5.16 -17.97 8.12
CA GLU A 128 -5.87 -16.78 8.56
C GLU A 128 -5.35 -16.33 9.93
N LEU A 129 -5.30 -15.01 10.15
CA LEU A 129 -5.07 -14.48 11.49
C LEU A 129 -6.20 -14.96 12.40
N ALA A 130 -5.87 -15.33 13.64
CA ALA A 130 -6.85 -15.85 14.59
C ALA A 130 -7.97 -14.85 14.89
N THR A 131 -7.66 -13.55 14.79
CA THR A 131 -8.59 -12.44 14.97
C THR A 131 -8.30 -11.34 13.96
N ASN A 132 -9.32 -10.54 13.64
CA ASN A 132 -9.13 -9.28 12.94
C ASN A 132 -8.25 -8.33 13.77
N ARG A 133 -7.58 -7.38 13.11
CA ARG A 133 -6.86 -6.31 13.82
C ARG A 133 -7.86 -5.34 14.41
N THR A 134 -7.50 -4.72 15.53
CA THR A 134 -8.37 -3.75 16.19
C THR A 134 -7.71 -2.38 16.35
N VAL A 135 -8.52 -1.33 16.25
CA VAL A 135 -8.22 -0.02 16.83
C VAL A 135 -9.27 0.22 17.92
N THR A 136 -8.83 0.20 19.18
CA THR A 136 -9.73 0.40 20.31
C THR A 136 -10.26 1.82 20.34
N THR A 137 -11.58 1.99 20.29
CA THR A 137 -12.23 3.31 20.49
C THR A 137 -12.42 3.51 22.00
N PRO A 138 -12.14 4.71 22.54
CA PRO A 138 -12.88 5.95 22.24
C PRO A 138 -11.98 7.13 21.83
N ALA A 139 -12.52 8.36 21.80
CA ALA A 139 -11.85 9.61 21.39
C ALA A 139 -10.48 9.89 22.05
N THR A 140 -10.11 9.17 23.11
CA THR A 140 -8.80 9.24 23.77
C THR A 140 -7.65 8.58 22.99
N GLN A 141 -7.91 7.95 21.85
CA GLN A 141 -6.85 7.53 20.92
C GLN A 141 -6.30 8.64 20.05
N GLY A 142 -6.98 9.78 20.03
CA GLY A 142 -6.53 10.97 19.34
C GLY A 142 -5.08 11.31 19.64
N GLY A 143 -4.31 11.60 18.60
CA GLY A 143 -2.91 11.97 18.72
C GLY A 143 -1.95 10.80 18.97
N LYS A 144 -2.41 9.54 18.83
CA LYS A 144 -1.56 8.36 19.00
C LYS A 144 -1.21 7.68 17.68
N SER A 145 -0.13 6.92 17.71
CA SER A 145 0.27 6.00 16.64
C SER A 145 0.17 4.56 17.11
N ILE A 146 -0.33 3.68 16.25
CA ILE A 146 -0.39 2.24 16.44
C ILE A 146 0.51 1.60 15.39
N LYS A 147 1.41 0.72 15.82
CA LYS A 147 2.30 -0.02 14.92
C LYS A 147 1.80 -1.44 14.74
N ILE A 148 1.73 -1.90 13.50
CA ILE A 148 1.39 -3.28 13.16
C ILE A 148 2.38 -3.84 12.15
N THR A 149 2.53 -5.16 12.15
CA THR A 149 3.32 -5.89 11.15
C THR A 149 2.42 -6.87 10.43
N VAL A 150 2.45 -6.83 9.10
CA VAL A 150 1.88 -7.84 8.21
C VAL A 150 3.00 -8.81 7.84
N ASP A 151 2.83 -10.09 8.15
CA ASP A 151 3.86 -11.10 7.86
C ASP A 151 3.85 -11.50 6.39
N ALA A 152 2.66 -11.72 5.83
CA ALA A 152 2.46 -12.09 4.44
C ALA A 152 1.12 -11.56 3.91
N PHE A 153 1.10 -11.21 2.62
CA PHE A 153 -0.14 -11.06 1.86
C PHE A 153 -0.33 -12.30 1.01
N ARG A 154 -1.48 -12.98 1.13
CA ARG A 154 -1.73 -14.24 0.42
C ARG A 154 -2.99 -14.15 -0.41
N ASN A 155 -2.96 -14.79 -1.58
CA ASN A 155 -4.13 -14.94 -2.42
C ASN A 155 -5.20 -15.75 -1.69
N THR A 156 -6.41 -15.23 -1.57
CA THR A 156 -7.52 -15.89 -0.84
C THR A 156 -7.99 -17.19 -1.48
N GLY A 157 -7.78 -17.39 -2.78
CA GLY A 157 -8.20 -18.59 -3.50
C GLY A 157 -7.12 -19.68 -3.65
N THR A 158 -5.84 -19.33 -3.52
CA THR A 158 -4.74 -20.25 -3.90
C THR A 158 -3.57 -20.29 -2.93
N CYS A 159 -3.57 -19.46 -1.88
CA CYS A 159 -2.45 -19.32 -0.95
C CYS A 159 -1.10 -18.92 -1.58
N GLY A 160 -1.08 -18.57 -2.87
CA GLY A 160 0.08 -18.02 -3.57
C GLY A 160 0.24 -16.50 -3.36
N ASP A 161 1.40 -15.98 -3.77
CA ASP A 161 1.72 -14.55 -3.80
C ASP A 161 1.20 -13.81 -5.05
#